data_AF-A0A924FAS2-F1
#
_entry.id   AF-A0A924FAS2-F1
#
_cell.length_a   1.000
_cell.length_b   1.000
_cell.length_c   1.000
_cell.angle_alpha   90.00
_cell.angle_beta   90.00
_cell.angle_gamma   90.00
#
_symmetry.space_group_name_H-M   'P 1'
#
loop_
_entity.id
_entity.type
_entity.pdbx_description
1 polymer ?
#
loop_
_entity_poly.entity_id
_entity_poly.type
_entity_poly.pdbx_seq_one_letter_code
_entity_poly.pdbx_strand_id
1 'polypeptide(L)'
;MKNKCLRNAALSATFMIALSACSSNSNTTNSADTTAMKTDTTMADASEGKPTDVKPIGPTPEWGPGLKPQMQAVIEKLSSYKDRPIPDLTAVEARKNHTPTDAVMDLMKDNNIPMPVFNVDTVGKEIPVTGGNIHLRVYTPRTGTGPFPVIVYYHGGGFVIANIDVYDASAKVLADKVGAVVVSVAYRLAPEHKFPIAHNDSFAAYQWVLKNAASIKGDPKMVAVAGESAGGNLAMNIAIMARDKGIAAPKHVLAVYPVAGSDMNTASYQKNASAKPLDKPMMQWFVKNYLNTMAEGKDPRINLLGANLKGLPSVTIITAEYDPLQSEGMMLVDKLKAAGVQVDSKNYDGVTHEFFGMGALVPEAMEAEMYAVDQLKKALGK
;
A
#
# COMPACT_ATOMS: atom_id res chain seq x y z
N MET A 1 -56.73 -26.37 -26.56
CA MET A 1 -57.27 -25.29 -27.43
C MET A 1 -56.19 -24.25 -27.67
N LYS A 2 -55.79 -24.08 -28.95
CA LYS A 2 -55.17 -22.91 -29.65
C LYS A 2 -53.96 -22.22 -28.99
N ASN A 3 -52.72 -22.44 -29.50
CA ASN A 3 -52.00 -21.71 -30.58
C ASN A 3 -51.29 -20.43 -30.07
N LYS A 4 -50.07 -20.02 -30.44
CA LYS A 4 -49.09 -20.40 -31.50
C LYS A 4 -47.77 -19.59 -31.31
N CYS A 5 -46.65 -20.16 -31.78
CA CYS A 5 -45.48 -19.55 -32.46
C CYS A 5 -44.64 -18.46 -31.75
N LEU A 6 -43.30 -18.37 -31.87
CA LEU A 6 -42.43 -18.57 -33.04
C LEU A 6 -41.08 -19.25 -32.71
N ARG A 7 -40.58 -19.99 -33.71
CA ARG A 7 -39.20 -20.45 -33.95
C ARG A 7 -38.40 -19.41 -34.75
N ASN A 8 -37.07 -19.45 -34.66
CA ASN A 8 -36.10 -19.46 -35.77
C ASN A 8 -34.67 -19.47 -35.19
N ALA A 9 -33.60 -19.95 -35.81
CA ALA A 9 -33.28 -21.10 -36.66
C ALA A 9 -31.74 -21.00 -36.83
N ALA A 10 -31.02 -22.12 -36.72
CA ALA A 10 -29.60 -22.19 -37.02
C ALA A 10 -29.35 -22.32 -38.53
N LEU A 11 -28.22 -21.83 -39.04
CA LEU A 11 -27.66 -22.24 -40.34
C LEU A 11 -26.13 -22.11 -40.36
N SER A 12 -25.47 -23.22 -40.72
CA SER A 12 -24.06 -23.34 -41.13
C SER A 12 -23.84 -22.93 -42.59
N ALA A 13 -22.62 -22.50 -42.96
CA ALA A 13 -21.93 -22.88 -44.22
C ALA A 13 -20.46 -22.38 -44.29
N THR A 14 -19.51 -23.32 -44.17
CA THR A 14 -18.44 -23.75 -45.11
C THR A 14 -17.59 -22.79 -45.98
N PHE A 15 -16.26 -23.01 -45.90
CA PHE A 15 -15.14 -22.97 -46.91
C PHE A 15 -14.80 -21.70 -47.74
N MET A 16 -13.50 -21.31 -47.72
CA MET A 16 -12.56 -21.56 -48.84
C MET A 16 -11.10 -21.23 -48.51
N ILE A 17 -10.21 -21.94 -49.19
CA ILE A 17 -8.75 -22.01 -49.13
C ILE A 17 -8.14 -21.18 -50.27
N ALA A 18 -6.99 -20.51 -50.04
CA ALA A 18 -5.88 -20.30 -51.00
C ALA A 18 -4.71 -19.67 -50.21
N LEU A 19 -3.61 -20.34 -49.82
CA LEU A 19 -2.46 -20.89 -50.57
C LEU A 19 -1.66 -19.88 -51.44
N SER A 20 -0.35 -19.89 -51.16
CA SER A 20 0.79 -19.55 -52.04
C SER A 20 1.18 -18.06 -52.10
N ALA A 21 2.45 -17.65 -52.11
CA ALA A 21 3.72 -18.39 -52.08
C ALA A 21 4.87 -17.44 -51.68
N CYS A 22 5.95 -18.08 -51.25
CA CYS A 22 7.27 -17.53 -50.98
C CYS A 22 7.84 -16.67 -52.12
N SER A 23 8.70 -15.70 -51.79
CA SER A 23 10.02 -15.60 -52.42
C SER A 23 10.96 -14.71 -51.61
N SER A 24 12.21 -15.12 -51.67
CA SER A 24 13.36 -14.78 -50.85
C SER A 24 14.24 -13.66 -51.43
N ASN A 25 15.04 -13.07 -50.54
CA ASN A 25 16.39 -12.51 -50.74
C ASN A 25 16.62 -11.40 -51.77
N SER A 26 17.21 -10.29 -51.33
CA SER A 26 18.68 -10.13 -51.41
C SER A 26 19.15 -8.79 -50.85
N ASN A 27 20.34 -8.83 -50.26
CA ASN A 27 21.17 -7.73 -49.80
C ASN A 27 21.37 -6.66 -50.87
N THR A 28 21.55 -5.40 -50.46
CA THR A 28 22.83 -4.68 -50.67
C THR A 28 22.86 -3.33 -49.98
N THR A 29 24.05 -3.05 -49.47
CA THR A 29 24.60 -1.82 -48.90
C THR A 29 24.52 -0.62 -49.83
N ASN A 30 24.29 0.59 -49.28
CA ASN A 30 25.28 1.67 -49.36
C ASN A 30 24.89 2.89 -48.52
N SER A 31 25.92 3.46 -47.90
CA SER A 31 25.93 4.75 -47.23
C SER A 31 25.94 5.89 -48.23
N ALA A 32 25.32 7.02 -47.91
CA ALA A 32 25.97 8.35 -47.85
C ALA A 32 24.92 9.47 -47.79
N ASP A 33 25.23 10.44 -46.93
CA ASP A 33 24.88 11.85 -46.99
C ASP A 33 23.45 12.28 -47.33
N THR A 34 22.76 12.82 -46.31
CA THR A 34 22.06 14.10 -46.51
C THR A 34 22.32 15.05 -45.34
N THR A 35 22.87 16.19 -45.72
CA THR A 35 23.05 17.42 -44.96
C THR A 35 21.75 17.95 -44.34
N ALA A 36 21.84 18.25 -43.05
CA ALA A 36 21.14 19.27 -42.27
C ALA A 36 19.93 20.00 -42.90
N MET A 37 18.75 19.73 -42.35
CA MET A 37 17.74 20.75 -42.08
C MET A 37 17.63 20.92 -40.57
N LYS A 38 18.14 22.04 -40.06
CA LYS A 38 17.80 22.56 -38.74
C LYS A 38 16.35 23.03 -38.79
N THR A 39 15.44 22.28 -38.21
CA THR A 39 14.18 22.84 -37.71
C THR A 39 14.40 23.19 -36.25
N ASP A 40 14.53 24.49 -36.03
CA ASP A 40 14.47 25.15 -34.75
C ASP A 40 13.08 24.90 -34.15
N THR A 41 13.04 24.00 -33.16
CA THR A 41 11.94 23.93 -32.20
C THR A 41 12.57 24.04 -30.82
N THR A 42 12.97 25.26 -30.48
CA THR A 42 12.97 25.73 -29.10
C THR A 42 11.52 25.76 -28.62
N MET A 43 11.00 24.58 -28.25
CA MET A 43 9.95 24.52 -27.24
C MET A 43 10.66 24.81 -25.92
N ALA A 44 10.22 25.87 -25.25
CA ALA A 44 10.73 26.27 -23.95
C ALA A 44 10.77 25.05 -23.01
N ASP A 45 11.96 24.76 -22.51
CA ASP A 45 12.18 23.94 -21.33
C ASP A 45 11.55 24.71 -20.15
N ALA A 46 10.25 24.53 -19.95
CA ALA A 46 9.59 24.96 -18.73
C ALA A 46 10.19 24.07 -17.64
N SER A 47 11.13 24.62 -16.88
CA SER A 47 11.88 23.93 -15.84
C SER A 47 10.95 23.18 -14.89
N GLU A 48 10.73 21.89 -15.13
CA GLU A 48 10.06 21.01 -14.18
C GLU A 48 10.97 20.84 -12.96
N GLY A 49 10.41 21.00 -11.76
CA GLY A 49 11.16 20.78 -10.53
C GLY A 49 11.51 19.31 -10.36
N LYS A 50 12.68 19.00 -9.79
CA LYS A 50 13.03 17.63 -9.39
C LYS A 50 12.65 17.40 -7.93
N PRO A 51 12.24 16.17 -7.54
CA PRO A 51 12.04 15.80 -6.13
C PRO A 51 13.21 16.18 -5.21
N THR A 52 14.44 16.04 -5.72
CA THR A 52 15.67 16.39 -5.00
C THR A 52 15.83 17.88 -4.71
N ASP A 53 15.09 18.73 -5.42
CA ASP A 53 15.16 20.19 -5.31
C ASP A 53 14.34 20.72 -4.14
N VAL A 54 13.38 19.92 -3.63
CA VAL A 54 12.66 20.25 -2.40
C VAL A 54 13.63 20.21 -1.22
N LYS A 55 13.85 21.37 -0.59
CA LYS A 55 14.74 21.53 0.57
C LYS A 55 13.94 21.96 1.81
N PRO A 56 14.39 21.56 3.01
CA PRO A 56 13.84 22.12 4.24
C PRO A 56 14.16 23.62 4.33
N ILE A 57 13.27 24.36 4.98
CA ILE A 57 13.35 25.81 5.17
C ILE A 57 13.74 26.12 6.62
N GLY A 58 13.38 25.25 7.56
CA GLY A 58 13.61 25.42 8.99
C GLY A 58 14.83 24.66 9.52
N PRO A 59 15.18 24.88 10.80
CA PRO A 59 16.15 24.03 11.49
C PRO A 59 15.60 22.62 11.66
N THR A 60 16.49 21.63 11.61
CA THR A 60 16.14 20.25 11.90
C THR A 60 15.58 20.13 13.33
N PRO A 61 14.44 19.44 13.54
CA PRO A 61 13.85 19.32 14.86
C PRO A 61 14.72 18.50 15.82
N GLU A 62 14.70 18.85 17.11
CA GLU A 62 15.51 18.17 18.15
C GLU A 62 15.23 16.67 18.27
N TRP A 63 13.98 16.24 18.03
CA TRP A 63 13.61 14.82 18.05
C TRP A 63 14.11 14.04 16.82
N GLY A 64 14.56 14.74 15.78
CA GLY A 64 14.90 14.20 14.47
C GLY A 64 16.21 14.72 13.87
N PRO A 65 17.35 14.73 14.60
CA PRO A 65 18.58 15.41 14.16
C PRO A 65 19.21 14.83 12.87
N GLY A 66 18.83 13.60 12.50
CA GLY A 66 19.27 12.92 11.28
C GLY A 66 18.21 12.77 10.20
N LEU A 67 17.11 13.54 10.25
CA LEU A 67 16.10 13.53 9.20
C LEU A 67 16.72 13.84 7.84
N LYS A 68 16.32 13.09 6.82
CA LYS A 68 16.71 13.36 5.44
C LYS A 68 16.05 14.66 4.95
N PRO A 69 16.71 15.44 4.08
CA PRO A 69 16.22 16.78 3.72
C PRO A 69 14.77 16.80 3.21
N GLN A 70 14.41 15.88 2.32
CA GLN A 70 13.05 15.81 1.75
C GLN A 70 12.03 15.35 2.78
N MET A 71 12.40 14.41 3.67
CA MET A 71 11.55 14.04 4.80
C MET A 71 11.31 15.22 5.73
N GLN A 72 12.37 15.97 6.07
CA GLN A 72 12.25 17.17 6.89
C GLN A 72 11.31 18.20 6.23
N ALA A 73 11.45 18.44 4.92
CA ALA A 73 10.57 19.34 4.19
C ALA A 73 9.08 18.93 4.27
N VAL A 74 8.78 17.63 4.16
CA VAL A 74 7.41 17.09 4.34
C VAL A 74 6.90 17.36 5.75
N ILE A 75 7.72 17.13 6.79
CA ILE A 75 7.33 17.39 8.19
C ILE A 75 7.13 18.89 8.46
N GLU A 76 7.96 19.75 7.89
CA GLU A 76 7.80 21.20 7.99
C GLU A 76 6.52 21.67 7.30
N LYS A 77 6.23 21.15 6.10
CA LYS A 77 4.98 21.45 5.39
C LYS A 77 3.77 20.96 6.19
N LEU A 78 3.79 19.74 6.71
CA LEU A 78 2.71 19.22 7.55
C LEU A 78 2.48 20.10 8.79
N SER A 79 3.56 20.54 9.44
CA SER A 79 3.49 21.43 10.60
C SER A 79 2.95 22.82 10.24
N SER A 80 3.15 23.28 9.01
CA SER A 80 2.72 24.59 8.54
C SER A 80 1.20 24.76 8.47
N TYR A 81 0.43 23.66 8.38
CA TYR A 81 -1.03 23.69 8.42
C TYR A 81 -1.59 24.09 9.79
N LYS A 82 -0.78 23.97 10.85
CA LYS A 82 -1.16 24.31 12.24
C LYS A 82 -2.42 23.57 12.72
N ASP A 83 -2.60 22.34 12.23
CA ASP A 83 -3.66 21.47 12.71
C ASP A 83 -3.50 21.19 14.19
N ARG A 84 -4.64 21.00 14.87
CA ARG A 84 -4.67 20.69 16.30
C ARG A 84 -4.08 19.29 16.53
N PRO A 85 -3.31 19.08 17.62
CA PRO A 85 -2.79 17.75 17.97
C PRO A 85 -3.92 16.73 18.08
N ILE A 86 -3.75 15.57 17.42
CA ILE A 86 -4.75 14.48 17.42
C ILE A 86 -5.21 14.07 18.83
N PRO A 87 -4.34 13.99 19.86
CA PRO A 87 -4.77 13.64 21.21
C PRO A 87 -5.85 14.57 21.82
N ASP A 88 -5.97 15.80 21.30
CA ASP A 88 -6.94 16.81 21.77
C ASP A 88 -8.26 16.80 20.97
N LEU A 89 -8.40 15.88 20.01
CA LEU A 89 -9.51 15.82 19.06
C LEU A 89 -10.41 14.60 19.30
N THR A 90 -11.68 14.73 18.92
CA THR A 90 -12.53 13.56 18.62
C THR A 90 -12.07 12.88 17.34
N ALA A 91 -12.43 11.61 17.13
CA ALA A 91 -12.06 10.91 15.90
C ALA A 91 -12.59 11.58 14.62
N VAL A 92 -13.81 12.14 14.68
CA VAL A 92 -14.42 12.86 13.55
C VAL A 92 -13.65 14.13 13.20
N GLU A 93 -13.12 14.84 14.20
CA GLU A 93 -12.27 16.02 13.98
C GLU A 93 -10.88 15.61 13.48
N ALA A 94 -10.26 14.60 14.09
CA ALA A 94 -8.93 14.12 13.72
C ALA A 94 -8.87 13.64 12.25
N ARG A 95 -9.96 13.07 11.72
CA ARG A 95 -10.08 12.68 10.31
C ARG A 95 -10.06 13.85 9.32
N LYS A 96 -10.19 15.09 9.80
CA LYS A 96 -10.15 16.31 8.96
C LYS A 96 -8.79 17.00 8.97
N ASN A 97 -7.86 16.58 9.82
CA ASN A 97 -6.50 17.11 9.79
C ASN A 97 -5.83 16.73 8.48
N HIS A 98 -4.93 17.59 8.02
CA HIS A 98 -4.04 17.31 6.90
C HIS A 98 -3.14 16.12 7.25
N THR A 99 -2.82 15.38 6.21
CA THR A 99 -2.01 14.16 6.27
C THR A 99 -0.62 14.43 5.69
N PRO A 100 0.35 13.54 5.96
CA PRO A 100 1.64 13.61 5.26
C PRO A 100 1.48 13.53 3.72
N THR A 101 0.44 12.85 3.22
CA THR A 101 0.10 12.83 1.78
C THR A 101 -0.27 14.23 1.26
N ASP A 102 -1.06 15.00 2.01
CA ASP A 102 -1.40 16.38 1.64
C ASP A 102 -0.15 17.27 1.58
N ALA A 103 0.75 17.11 2.57
CA ALA A 103 2.02 17.83 2.60
C ALA A 103 2.89 17.50 1.37
N VAL A 104 2.95 16.23 0.96
CA VAL A 104 3.65 15.82 -0.27
C VAL A 104 3.02 16.44 -1.51
N MET A 105 1.70 16.37 -1.66
CA MET A 105 1.00 16.93 -2.82
C MET A 105 1.20 18.43 -2.94
N ASP A 106 1.10 19.17 -1.84
CA ASP A 106 1.32 20.60 -1.85
C ASP A 106 2.79 20.96 -2.13
N LEU A 107 3.76 20.24 -1.56
CA LEU A 107 5.17 20.47 -1.87
C LEU A 107 5.48 20.23 -3.35
N MET A 108 4.90 19.19 -3.94
CA MET A 108 5.06 18.92 -5.37
C MET A 108 4.49 20.08 -6.21
N LYS A 109 3.28 20.51 -5.87
CA LYS A 109 2.61 21.65 -6.53
C LYS A 109 3.42 22.94 -6.39
N ASP A 110 3.86 23.27 -5.17
CA ASP A 110 4.61 24.49 -4.85
C ASP A 110 5.96 24.54 -5.59
N ASN A 111 6.53 23.37 -5.94
CA ASN A 111 7.80 23.24 -6.64
C ASN A 111 7.67 22.85 -8.12
N ASN A 112 6.46 22.88 -8.70
CA ASN A 112 6.19 22.46 -10.08
C ASN A 112 6.72 21.06 -10.41
N ILE A 113 6.62 20.13 -9.46
CA ILE A 113 6.98 18.72 -9.64
C ILE A 113 5.72 18.00 -10.16
N PRO A 114 5.78 17.34 -11.32
CA PRO A 114 4.62 16.64 -11.87
C PRO A 114 4.21 15.46 -11.00
N MET A 115 2.90 15.24 -10.89
CA MET A 115 2.36 14.07 -10.19
C MET A 115 2.73 12.77 -10.94
N PRO A 116 3.13 11.70 -10.23
CA PRO A 116 3.36 10.40 -10.84
C PRO A 116 2.16 9.92 -11.64
N VAL A 117 2.43 9.45 -12.86
CA VAL A 117 1.43 8.80 -13.69
C VAL A 117 1.55 7.29 -13.50
N PHE A 118 0.47 6.68 -13.04
CA PHE A 118 0.39 5.23 -12.84
C PHE A 118 -0.40 4.56 -13.95
N ASN A 119 0.10 3.44 -14.47
CA ASN A 119 -0.52 2.73 -15.58
C ASN A 119 -1.59 1.72 -15.11
N VAL A 120 -2.56 2.20 -14.34
CA VAL A 120 -3.59 1.38 -13.70
C VAL A 120 -4.99 1.98 -13.91
N ASP A 121 -5.98 1.11 -14.10
CA ASP A 121 -7.40 1.47 -14.02
C ASP A 121 -7.89 1.32 -12.59
N THR A 122 -8.83 2.18 -12.18
CA THR A 122 -9.39 2.19 -10.81
C THR A 122 -10.90 2.00 -10.86
N VAL A 123 -11.42 1.03 -10.09
CA VAL A 123 -12.85 0.74 -9.98
C VAL A 123 -13.24 0.55 -8.52
N GLY A 124 -14.33 1.19 -8.10
CA GLY A 124 -14.95 0.97 -6.79
C GLY A 124 -15.86 -0.26 -6.77
N LYS A 125 -15.85 -0.99 -5.64
CA LYS A 125 -16.67 -2.20 -5.46
C LYS A 125 -17.15 -2.29 -4.01
N GLU A 126 -18.46 -2.38 -3.82
CA GLU A 126 -19.03 -2.71 -2.50
C GLU A 126 -19.06 -4.21 -2.28
N ILE A 127 -18.74 -4.64 -1.06
CA ILE A 127 -18.88 -6.05 -0.63
C ILE A 127 -19.63 -6.15 0.70
N PRO A 128 -20.43 -7.21 0.90
CA PRO A 128 -21.12 -7.43 2.17
C PRO A 128 -20.15 -7.91 3.24
N VAL A 129 -20.35 -7.41 4.47
CA VAL A 129 -19.69 -7.87 5.69
C VAL A 129 -20.72 -8.07 6.80
N THR A 130 -20.33 -8.69 7.90
CA THR A 130 -21.24 -8.81 9.06
C THR A 130 -21.61 -7.42 9.57
N GLY A 131 -22.91 -7.11 9.55
CA GLY A 131 -23.45 -5.84 10.04
C GLY A 131 -23.24 -4.64 9.11
N GLY A 132 -22.98 -4.85 7.81
CA GLY A 132 -22.91 -3.74 6.85
C GLY A 132 -22.32 -4.12 5.49
N ASN A 133 -21.81 -3.11 4.78
CA ASN A 133 -20.97 -3.27 3.60
C ASN A 133 -19.67 -2.49 3.81
N ILE A 134 -18.62 -2.88 3.10
CA ILE A 134 -17.39 -2.09 2.99
C ILE A 134 -17.07 -1.84 1.51
N HIS A 135 -16.44 -0.69 1.27
CA HIS A 135 -15.94 -0.33 -0.04
C HIS A 135 -14.56 -0.93 -0.29
N LEU A 136 -14.34 -1.39 -1.51
CA LEU A 136 -13.04 -1.77 -2.05
C LEU A 136 -12.72 -0.84 -3.21
N ARG A 137 -11.48 -0.38 -3.30
CA ARG A 137 -10.93 0.22 -4.52
C ARG A 137 -9.98 -0.76 -5.17
N VAL A 138 -10.31 -1.14 -6.41
CA VAL A 138 -9.56 -2.12 -7.20
C VAL A 138 -8.73 -1.37 -8.23
N TYR A 139 -7.41 -1.50 -8.13
CA TYR A 139 -6.44 -1.02 -9.12
C TYR A 139 -6.03 -2.18 -10.01
N THR A 140 -6.21 -2.05 -11.32
CA THR A 140 -5.89 -3.10 -12.31
C THR A 140 -4.81 -2.59 -13.26
N PRO A 141 -3.70 -3.31 -13.47
CA PRO A 141 -2.69 -2.92 -14.47
C PRO A 141 -3.31 -2.82 -15.87
N ARG A 142 -2.99 -1.76 -16.60
CA ARG A 142 -3.44 -1.58 -18.00
C ARG A 142 -2.67 -2.47 -18.98
N THR A 143 -1.45 -2.86 -18.63
CA THR A 143 -0.61 -3.75 -19.43
C THR A 143 -0.77 -5.20 -19.01
N GLY A 144 -0.92 -6.08 -20.01
CA GLY A 144 -1.09 -7.53 -19.81
C GLY A 144 -2.55 -7.97 -19.90
N THR A 145 -2.76 -9.29 -20.04
CA THR A 145 -4.11 -9.88 -20.25
C THR A 145 -4.65 -10.62 -19.04
N GLY A 146 -3.86 -10.74 -17.96
CA GLY A 146 -4.21 -11.54 -16.79
C GLY A 146 -4.21 -13.06 -17.03
N PRO A 147 -4.63 -13.87 -16.04
CA PRO A 147 -4.98 -13.41 -14.70
C PRO A 147 -3.75 -12.83 -13.97
N PHE A 148 -3.93 -11.69 -13.30
CA PHE A 148 -2.86 -11.02 -12.57
C PHE A 148 -2.76 -11.58 -11.16
N PRO A 149 -1.57 -11.61 -10.53
CA PRO A 149 -1.51 -11.78 -9.09
C PRO A 149 -2.30 -10.67 -8.39
N VAL A 150 -2.77 -10.93 -7.17
CA VAL A 150 -3.59 -10.00 -6.39
C VAL A 150 -2.87 -9.62 -5.10
N ILE A 151 -2.92 -8.34 -4.73
CA ILE A 151 -2.48 -7.85 -3.42
C ILE A 151 -3.72 -7.28 -2.73
N VAL A 152 -4.09 -7.82 -1.58
CA VAL A 152 -5.11 -7.19 -0.72
C VAL A 152 -4.40 -6.22 0.20
N TYR A 153 -4.73 -4.93 0.09
CA TYR A 153 -4.01 -3.84 0.72
C TYR A 153 -4.86 -3.17 1.80
N TYR A 154 -4.26 -3.00 2.98
CA TYR A 154 -4.89 -2.41 4.16
C TYR A 154 -4.18 -1.12 4.53
N HIS A 155 -4.92 -0.01 4.53
CA HIS A 155 -4.38 1.30 4.88
C HIS A 155 -4.04 1.40 6.38
N GLY A 156 -3.26 2.41 6.76
CA GLY A 156 -2.92 2.70 8.16
C GLY A 156 -3.93 3.62 8.86
N GLY A 157 -3.45 4.50 9.73
CA GLY A 157 -4.30 5.43 10.49
C GLY A 157 -4.82 4.91 11.82
N GLY A 158 -4.08 4.00 12.48
CA GLY A 158 -4.36 3.56 13.85
C GLY A 158 -5.76 2.96 14.06
N PHE A 159 -6.35 2.40 13.00
CA PHE A 159 -7.74 1.90 12.95
C PHE A 159 -8.85 2.96 13.16
N VAL A 160 -8.49 4.24 13.22
CA VAL A 160 -9.40 5.33 13.65
C VAL A 160 -9.48 6.45 12.62
N ILE A 161 -8.37 6.81 11.96
CA ILE A 161 -8.28 7.90 10.99
C ILE A 161 -7.85 7.39 9.61
N ALA A 162 -7.68 8.32 8.67
CA ALA A 162 -7.31 8.08 7.27
C ALA A 162 -8.33 7.22 6.52
N ASN A 163 -8.04 6.92 5.26
CA ASN A 163 -8.87 6.14 4.36
C ASN A 163 -8.05 5.68 3.14
N ILE A 164 -8.72 5.05 2.19
CA ILE A 164 -8.12 4.59 0.93
C ILE A 164 -7.61 5.71 0.01
N ASP A 165 -8.02 6.97 0.19
CA ASP A 165 -7.51 8.11 -0.58
C ASP A 165 -6.15 8.57 -0.06
N VAL A 166 -5.97 8.59 1.26
CA VAL A 166 -4.69 8.96 1.89
C VAL A 166 -3.55 8.01 1.46
N TYR A 167 -3.87 6.73 1.27
CA TYR A 167 -2.91 5.67 0.88
C TYR A 167 -3.02 5.28 -0.60
N ASP A 168 -3.64 6.11 -1.44
CA ASP A 168 -3.84 5.83 -2.87
C ASP A 168 -2.52 5.69 -3.62
N ALA A 169 -1.51 6.51 -3.28
CA ALA A 169 -0.18 6.46 -3.89
C ALA A 169 0.50 5.10 -3.70
N SER A 170 0.58 4.60 -2.46
CA SER A 170 1.15 3.27 -2.15
C SER A 170 0.45 2.17 -2.93
N ALA A 171 -0.89 2.16 -2.95
CA ALA A 171 -1.66 1.15 -3.65
C ALA A 171 -1.42 1.19 -5.18
N LYS A 172 -1.32 2.39 -5.77
CA LYS A 172 -1.01 2.56 -7.20
C LYS A 172 0.41 2.16 -7.55
N VAL A 173 1.40 2.50 -6.72
CA VAL A 173 2.80 2.07 -6.90
C VAL A 173 2.88 0.54 -6.92
N LEU A 174 2.27 -0.13 -5.93
CA LEU A 174 2.27 -1.58 -5.88
C LEU A 174 1.55 -2.21 -7.08
N ALA A 175 0.39 -1.67 -7.49
CA ALA A 175 -0.34 -2.18 -8.65
C ALA A 175 0.45 -2.06 -9.95
N ASP A 176 0.99 -0.86 -10.21
CA ASP A 176 1.76 -0.54 -11.41
C ASP A 176 3.08 -1.33 -11.45
N LYS A 177 3.89 -1.24 -10.39
CA LYS A 177 5.27 -1.75 -10.41
C LYS A 177 5.37 -3.24 -10.20
N VAL A 178 4.48 -3.86 -9.43
CA VAL A 178 4.39 -5.34 -9.33
C VAL A 178 3.72 -5.92 -10.58
N GLY A 179 2.85 -5.16 -11.25
CA GLY A 179 1.97 -5.68 -12.30
C GLY A 179 0.93 -6.63 -11.72
N ALA A 180 0.32 -6.23 -10.61
CA ALA A 180 -0.66 -6.96 -9.83
C ALA A 180 -1.97 -6.16 -9.69
N VAL A 181 -3.09 -6.86 -9.54
CA VAL A 181 -4.33 -6.22 -9.10
C VAL A 181 -4.18 -5.88 -7.62
N VAL A 182 -4.37 -4.63 -7.23
CA VAL A 182 -4.41 -4.23 -5.82
C VAL A 182 -5.86 -3.97 -5.41
N VAL A 183 -6.29 -4.61 -4.33
CA VAL A 183 -7.61 -4.42 -3.73
C VAL A 183 -7.41 -3.67 -2.42
N SER A 184 -7.57 -2.35 -2.43
CA SER A 184 -7.48 -1.50 -1.24
C SER A 184 -8.81 -1.53 -0.47
N VAL A 185 -8.75 -1.90 0.81
CA VAL A 185 -9.92 -2.19 1.63
C VAL A 185 -10.25 -1.01 2.54
N ALA A 186 -11.43 -0.41 2.37
CA ALA A 186 -11.95 0.61 3.28
C ALA A 186 -12.68 -0.06 4.46
N TYR A 187 -11.93 -0.72 5.34
CA TYR A 187 -12.48 -1.36 6.54
C TYR A 187 -13.10 -0.33 7.48
N ARG A 188 -14.09 -0.72 8.28
CA ARG A 188 -14.77 0.20 9.19
C ARG A 188 -13.85 0.63 10.34
N LEU A 189 -13.93 1.91 10.69
CA LEU A 189 -13.05 2.57 11.65
C LEU A 189 -13.69 2.71 13.03
N ALA A 190 -12.82 2.71 14.05
CA ALA A 190 -13.19 3.10 15.40
C ALA A 190 -13.24 4.64 15.54
N PRO A 191 -13.92 5.17 16.56
CA PRO A 191 -14.61 4.48 17.66
C PRO A 191 -16.01 3.95 17.31
N GLU A 192 -16.54 4.23 16.12
CA GLU A 192 -17.85 3.75 15.68
C GLU A 192 -17.87 2.22 15.57
N HIS A 193 -16.75 1.65 15.11
CA HIS A 193 -16.55 0.22 14.95
C HIS A 193 -15.23 -0.20 15.61
N LYS A 194 -15.26 -0.37 16.94
CA LYS A 194 -14.13 -0.82 17.75
C LYS A 194 -13.64 -2.23 17.40
N PHE A 195 -12.51 -2.62 17.98
CA PHE A 195 -12.00 -3.98 17.90
C PHE A 195 -13.11 -5.03 18.16
N PRO A 196 -13.21 -6.14 17.41
CA PRO A 196 -12.36 -6.58 16.30
C PRO A 196 -12.94 -6.28 14.90
N ILE A 197 -13.75 -5.23 14.72
CA ILE A 197 -14.45 -5.02 13.45
C ILE A 197 -13.50 -4.83 12.26
N ALA A 198 -12.46 -4.00 12.38
CA ALA A 198 -11.48 -3.81 11.31
C ALA A 198 -10.80 -5.13 10.88
N HIS A 199 -10.45 -6.02 11.83
CA HIS A 199 -9.90 -7.35 11.54
C HIS A 199 -10.90 -8.23 10.80
N ASN A 200 -12.15 -8.24 11.23
CA ASN A 200 -13.21 -9.04 10.61
C ASN A 200 -13.52 -8.57 9.19
N ASP A 201 -13.63 -7.26 8.98
CA ASP A 201 -13.86 -6.64 7.67
C ASP A 201 -12.71 -6.93 6.71
N SER A 202 -11.47 -6.81 7.19
CA SER A 202 -10.26 -7.10 6.43
C SER A 202 -10.18 -8.57 6.00
N PHE A 203 -10.57 -9.48 6.89
CA PHE A 203 -10.62 -10.91 6.59
C PHE A 203 -11.77 -11.26 5.63
N ALA A 204 -12.93 -10.62 5.77
CA ALA A 204 -14.04 -10.77 4.83
C ALA A 204 -13.64 -10.30 3.41
N ALA A 205 -12.90 -9.19 3.29
CA ALA A 205 -12.35 -8.73 2.02
C ALA A 205 -11.37 -9.75 1.41
N TYR A 206 -10.47 -10.33 2.23
CA TYR A 206 -9.56 -11.38 1.77
C TYR A 206 -10.31 -12.62 1.24
N GLN A 207 -11.32 -13.09 1.99
CA GLN A 207 -12.18 -14.20 1.55
C GLN A 207 -12.94 -13.87 0.27
N TRP A 208 -13.43 -12.64 0.16
CA TRP A 208 -14.09 -12.16 -1.06
C TRP A 208 -13.14 -12.22 -2.25
N VAL A 209 -11.88 -11.76 -2.10
CA VAL A 209 -10.86 -11.83 -3.14
C VAL A 209 -10.60 -13.27 -3.56
N LEU A 210 -10.36 -14.20 -2.62
CA LEU A 210 -10.14 -15.61 -2.94
C LEU A 210 -11.29 -16.22 -3.76
N LYS A 211 -12.53 -15.80 -3.50
CA LYS A 211 -13.73 -16.29 -4.20
C LYS A 211 -13.99 -15.58 -5.53
N ASN A 212 -13.59 -14.31 -5.67
CA ASN A 212 -14.02 -13.45 -6.77
C ASN A 212 -12.86 -12.89 -7.62
N ALA A 213 -11.61 -13.30 -7.40
CA ALA A 213 -10.44 -12.78 -8.10
C ALA A 213 -10.61 -12.74 -9.63
N ALA A 214 -11.20 -13.78 -10.22
CA ALA A 214 -11.47 -13.81 -11.67
C ALA A 214 -12.32 -12.63 -12.17
N SER A 215 -13.27 -12.14 -11.36
CA SER A 215 -14.13 -11.00 -11.72
C SER A 215 -13.38 -9.66 -11.79
N ILE A 216 -12.21 -9.59 -11.18
CA ILE A 216 -11.30 -8.44 -11.20
C ILE A 216 -10.01 -8.75 -11.98
N LYS A 217 -10.06 -9.73 -12.89
CA LYS A 217 -8.92 -10.23 -13.68
C LYS A 217 -7.74 -10.78 -12.84
N GLY A 218 -7.98 -11.11 -11.58
CA GLY A 218 -6.99 -11.65 -10.65
C GLY A 218 -6.94 -13.19 -10.63
N ASP A 219 -5.80 -13.75 -10.22
CA ASP A 219 -5.59 -15.16 -9.94
C ASP A 219 -5.79 -15.43 -8.43
N PRO A 220 -6.81 -16.21 -8.02
CA PRO A 220 -7.05 -16.52 -6.62
C PRO A 220 -5.98 -17.40 -5.98
N LYS A 221 -5.07 -17.99 -6.77
CA LYS A 221 -3.94 -18.80 -6.28
C LYS A 221 -2.69 -17.97 -6.01
N MET A 222 -2.64 -16.73 -6.50
CA MET A 222 -1.47 -15.84 -6.41
C MET A 222 -1.85 -14.56 -5.66
N VAL A 223 -2.27 -14.71 -4.41
CA VAL A 223 -2.73 -13.60 -3.55
C VAL A 223 -1.70 -13.31 -2.47
N ALA A 224 -1.23 -12.07 -2.37
CA ALA A 224 -0.47 -11.55 -1.24
C ALA A 224 -1.35 -10.58 -0.43
N VAL A 225 -0.92 -10.28 0.79
CA VAL A 225 -1.52 -9.23 1.62
C VAL A 225 -0.46 -8.20 1.97
N ALA A 226 -0.86 -6.94 2.02
CA ALA A 226 0.02 -5.82 2.30
C ALA A 226 -0.67 -4.80 3.19
N GLY A 227 0.09 -4.09 4.01
CA GLY A 227 -0.47 -2.95 4.71
C GLY A 227 0.57 -2.16 5.49
N GLU A 228 0.15 -0.99 5.93
CA GLU A 228 0.99 0.02 6.56
C GLU A 228 0.48 0.33 7.97
N SER A 229 1.36 0.41 8.97
CA SER A 229 1.00 0.74 10.35
C SER A 229 -0.06 -0.21 10.92
N ALA A 230 -1.24 0.28 11.30
CA ALA A 230 -2.41 -0.52 11.64
C ALA A 230 -2.81 -1.51 10.51
N GLY A 231 -2.65 -1.12 9.25
CA GLY A 231 -2.83 -2.00 8.10
C GLY A 231 -1.79 -3.12 8.02
N GLY A 232 -0.56 -2.87 8.47
CA GLY A 232 0.47 -3.90 8.61
C GLY A 232 0.10 -4.95 9.66
N ASN A 233 -0.53 -4.52 10.76
CA ASN A 233 -1.14 -5.41 11.74
C ASN A 233 -2.25 -6.27 11.12
N LEU A 234 -3.15 -5.65 10.34
CA LEU A 234 -4.23 -6.36 9.65
C LEU A 234 -3.68 -7.39 8.68
N ALA A 235 -2.69 -7.03 7.85
CA ALA A 235 -2.06 -7.94 6.89
C ALA A 235 -1.46 -9.19 7.56
N MET A 236 -0.73 -9.02 8.67
CA MET A 236 -0.22 -10.14 9.48
C MET A 236 -1.35 -11.02 10.03
N ASN A 237 -2.43 -10.39 10.53
CA ASN A 237 -3.60 -11.10 11.02
C ASN A 237 -4.31 -11.91 9.93
N ILE A 238 -4.35 -11.44 8.68
CA ILE A 238 -4.94 -12.23 7.60
C ILE A 238 -4.21 -13.55 7.41
N ALA A 239 -2.87 -13.54 7.44
CA ALA A 239 -2.10 -14.76 7.33
C ALA A 239 -2.35 -15.72 8.51
N ILE A 240 -2.40 -15.19 9.74
CA ILE A 240 -2.72 -15.95 10.96
C ILE A 240 -4.12 -16.57 10.85
N MET A 241 -5.13 -15.75 10.55
CA MET A 241 -6.53 -16.19 10.44
C MET A 241 -6.73 -17.18 9.30
N ALA A 242 -6.05 -17.00 8.17
CA ALA A 242 -6.12 -17.92 7.04
C ALA A 242 -5.61 -19.31 7.42
N ARG A 243 -4.44 -19.37 8.08
CA ARG A 243 -3.87 -20.62 8.62
C ARG A 243 -4.82 -21.26 9.63
N ASP A 244 -5.27 -20.51 10.62
CA ASP A 244 -6.05 -21.05 11.74
C ASP A 244 -7.44 -21.54 11.30
N LYS A 245 -8.00 -20.95 10.22
CA LYS A 245 -9.29 -21.35 9.64
C LYS A 245 -9.15 -22.36 8.48
N GLY A 246 -7.93 -22.77 8.13
CA GLY A 246 -7.70 -23.75 7.06
C GLY A 246 -8.15 -23.29 5.67
N ILE A 247 -8.15 -21.98 5.41
CA ILE A 247 -8.39 -21.44 4.06
C ILE A 247 -7.06 -21.18 3.35
N ALA A 248 -7.11 -20.88 2.04
CA ALA A 248 -5.89 -20.58 1.28
C ALA A 248 -5.10 -19.42 1.93
N ALA A 249 -3.86 -19.71 2.32
CA ALA A 249 -2.96 -18.71 2.89
C ALA A 249 -2.43 -17.75 1.80
N PRO A 250 -2.14 -16.48 2.13
CA PRO A 250 -1.51 -15.59 1.18
C PRO A 250 -0.10 -16.11 0.86
N LYS A 251 0.39 -15.81 -0.34
CA LYS A 251 1.74 -16.15 -0.80
C LYS A 251 2.82 -15.35 -0.08
N HIS A 252 2.48 -14.14 0.36
CA HIS A 252 3.39 -13.23 1.04
C HIS A 252 2.61 -12.26 1.92
N VAL A 253 3.28 -11.77 2.97
CA VAL A 253 2.82 -10.63 3.76
C VAL A 253 3.85 -9.50 3.64
N LEU A 254 3.42 -8.32 3.18
CA LEU A 254 4.18 -7.09 3.30
C LEU A 254 3.62 -6.26 4.47
N ALA A 255 4.43 -6.04 5.50
CA ALA A 255 4.05 -5.24 6.67
C ALA A 255 5.00 -4.06 6.80
N VAL A 256 4.51 -2.86 6.48
CA VAL A 256 5.28 -1.62 6.57
C VAL A 256 5.01 -0.95 7.93
N TYR A 257 6.06 -0.72 8.70
CA TYR A 257 6.09 -0.19 10.08
C TYR A 257 4.88 -0.65 10.93
N PRO A 258 4.65 -1.98 11.04
CA PRO A 258 3.40 -2.49 11.57
C PRO A 258 3.22 -2.15 13.05
N VAL A 259 1.97 -1.91 13.46
CA VAL A 259 1.59 -2.08 14.87
C VAL A 259 1.73 -3.57 15.21
N ALA A 260 2.70 -3.91 16.04
CA ALA A 260 3.07 -5.28 16.35
C ALA A 260 2.94 -5.62 17.84
N GLY A 261 3.06 -4.62 18.71
CA GLY A 261 3.05 -4.77 20.16
C GLY A 261 2.02 -3.87 20.84
N SER A 262 1.90 -4.03 22.16
CA SER A 262 1.10 -3.14 23.01
C SER A 262 1.89 -2.47 24.14
N ASP A 263 3.20 -2.75 24.23
CA ASP A 263 4.08 -2.08 25.19
C ASP A 263 4.58 -0.74 24.61
N MET A 264 4.04 0.36 25.11
CA MET A 264 4.44 1.72 24.71
C MET A 264 5.67 2.23 25.48
N ASN A 265 6.48 1.34 26.08
CA ASN A 265 7.70 1.70 26.82
C ASN A 265 8.98 1.13 26.21
N THR A 266 8.91 0.57 25.00
CA THR A 266 10.10 0.13 24.25
C THR A 266 11.08 1.29 23.99
N ALA A 267 12.32 0.95 23.63
CA ALA A 267 13.35 1.94 23.34
C ALA A 267 12.92 2.94 22.26
N SER A 268 12.26 2.49 21.18
CA SER A 268 11.76 3.39 20.14
C SER A 268 10.64 4.31 20.62
N TYR A 269 9.70 3.83 21.45
CA TYR A 269 8.67 4.69 22.04
C TYR A 269 9.25 5.78 22.95
N GLN A 270 10.36 5.50 23.64
CA GLN A 270 11.06 6.48 24.48
C GLN A 270 11.86 7.47 23.62
N LYS A 271 12.65 6.97 22.65
CA LYS A 271 13.46 7.79 21.74
C LYS A 271 12.59 8.72 20.88
N ASN A 272 11.48 8.19 20.36
CA ASN A 272 10.60 8.87 19.41
C ASN A 272 9.31 9.40 20.08
N ALA A 273 9.36 9.68 21.39
CA ALA A 273 8.19 10.07 22.18
C ALA A 273 7.50 11.36 21.69
N SER A 274 8.23 12.21 20.95
CA SER A 274 7.75 13.47 20.37
C SER A 274 7.95 13.57 18.86
N ALA A 275 8.23 12.44 18.20
CA ALA A 275 8.44 12.40 16.75
C ALA A 275 7.18 12.81 15.98
N LYS A 276 7.33 13.19 14.72
CA LYS A 276 6.22 13.50 13.81
C LYS A 276 6.32 12.63 12.56
N PRO A 277 5.20 12.26 11.90
CA PRO A 277 3.83 12.62 12.26
C PRO A 277 3.25 11.81 13.42
N LEU A 278 3.88 10.71 13.82
CA LEU A 278 3.43 9.84 14.92
C LEU A 278 4.29 10.01 16.18
N ASP A 279 3.63 10.27 17.31
CA ASP A 279 4.25 10.29 18.63
C ASP A 279 3.56 9.32 19.62
N LYS A 280 4.15 9.19 20.81
CA LYS A 280 3.62 8.33 21.87
C LYS A 280 2.21 8.75 22.36
N PRO A 281 1.91 10.05 22.59
CA PRO A 281 0.55 10.48 22.90
C PRO A 281 -0.50 10.09 21.85
N MET A 282 -0.16 10.18 20.56
CA MET A 282 -1.03 9.72 19.48
C MET A 282 -1.30 8.22 19.55
N MET A 283 -0.27 7.40 19.81
CA MET A 283 -0.47 5.96 20.01
C MET A 283 -1.40 5.63 21.18
N GLN A 284 -1.29 6.36 22.29
CA GLN A 284 -2.22 6.22 23.42
C GLN A 284 -3.65 6.60 23.04
N TRP A 285 -3.82 7.66 22.24
CA TRP A 285 -5.12 8.08 21.73
C TRP A 285 -5.73 7.05 20.77
N PHE A 286 -4.94 6.46 19.87
CA PHE A 286 -5.41 5.39 18.99
C PHE A 286 -5.89 4.17 19.77
N VAL A 287 -5.09 3.70 20.73
CA VAL A 287 -5.46 2.54 21.57
C VAL A 287 -6.74 2.81 22.35
N LYS A 288 -6.89 4.00 22.94
CA LYS A 288 -8.11 4.40 23.68
C LYS A 288 -9.36 4.40 22.79
N ASN A 289 -9.25 4.88 21.55
CA ASN A 289 -10.38 4.94 20.64
C ASN A 289 -10.70 3.57 20.04
N TYR A 290 -9.70 2.74 19.78
CA TYR A 290 -9.87 1.46 19.08
C TYR A 290 -10.36 0.32 19.97
N LEU A 291 -9.80 0.17 21.17
CA LEU A 291 -10.15 -0.94 22.05
C LEU A 291 -11.48 -0.68 22.80
N ASN A 292 -12.25 -1.75 23.04
CA ASN A 292 -13.38 -1.73 23.97
C ASN A 292 -12.88 -1.67 25.41
N THR A 293 -11.82 -2.44 25.72
CA THR A 293 -11.14 -2.41 27.02
C THR A 293 -9.63 -2.52 26.84
N MET A 294 -8.85 -1.93 27.74
CA MET A 294 -7.38 -2.01 27.65
C MET A 294 -6.83 -3.45 27.75
N ALA A 295 -7.61 -4.38 28.33
CA ALA A 295 -7.24 -5.79 28.40
C ALA A 295 -7.12 -6.45 27.01
N GLU A 296 -7.89 -5.96 26.02
CA GLU A 296 -7.81 -6.43 24.63
C GLU A 296 -6.45 -6.13 23.98
N GLY A 297 -5.66 -5.22 24.53
CA GLY A 297 -4.28 -5.00 24.08
C GLY A 297 -3.37 -6.22 24.24
N LYS A 298 -3.79 -7.24 24.99
CA LYS A 298 -3.10 -8.54 25.10
C LYS A 298 -3.60 -9.57 24.09
N ASP A 299 -4.70 -9.31 23.39
CA ASP A 299 -5.22 -10.20 22.36
C ASP A 299 -4.15 -10.36 21.25
N PRO A 300 -3.86 -11.59 20.78
CA PRO A 300 -2.82 -11.82 19.79
C PRO A 300 -3.10 -11.15 18.44
N ARG A 301 -4.34 -10.68 18.18
CA ARG A 301 -4.68 -9.90 17.00
C ARG A 301 -4.24 -8.43 17.12
N ILE A 302 -4.08 -7.92 18.33
CA ILE A 302 -3.49 -6.61 18.60
C ILE A 302 -1.98 -6.76 18.80
N ASN A 303 -1.59 -7.59 19.77
CA ASN A 303 -0.21 -7.84 20.12
C ASN A 303 0.32 -9.09 19.40
N LEU A 304 0.81 -8.89 18.18
CA LEU A 304 1.39 -9.93 17.34
C LEU A 304 2.60 -10.61 17.99
N LEU A 305 3.32 -9.93 18.90
CA LEU A 305 4.44 -10.52 19.64
C LEU A 305 3.98 -11.66 20.57
N GLY A 306 2.70 -11.70 20.94
CA GLY A 306 2.07 -12.79 21.70
C GLY A 306 1.39 -13.86 20.84
N ALA A 307 1.35 -13.69 19.51
CA ALA A 307 0.63 -14.58 18.61
C ALA A 307 1.42 -15.85 18.27
N ASN A 308 0.69 -16.90 17.84
CA ASN A 308 1.31 -18.06 17.20
C ASN A 308 1.69 -17.69 15.76
N LEU A 309 2.99 -17.60 15.48
CA LEU A 309 3.52 -17.23 14.17
C LEU A 309 4.03 -18.42 13.34
N LYS A 310 3.97 -19.65 13.87
CA LYS A 310 4.47 -20.83 13.16
C LYS A 310 3.62 -21.13 11.92
N GLY A 311 4.28 -21.46 10.82
CA GLY A 311 3.60 -21.85 9.57
C GLY A 311 2.92 -20.70 8.82
N LEU A 312 3.29 -19.45 9.14
CA LEU A 312 2.94 -18.30 8.30
C LEU A 312 3.75 -18.31 6.99
N PRO A 313 3.23 -17.69 5.91
CA PRO A 313 3.98 -17.50 4.66
C PRO A 313 5.17 -16.56 4.87
N SER A 314 5.99 -16.37 3.83
CA SER A 314 7.09 -15.41 3.90
C SER A 314 6.59 -13.99 4.20
N VAL A 315 7.38 -13.24 4.96
CA VAL A 315 7.02 -11.90 5.42
C VAL A 315 8.14 -10.92 5.05
N THR A 316 7.77 -9.75 4.54
CA THR A 316 8.66 -8.59 4.45
C THR A 316 8.24 -7.55 5.49
N ILE A 317 9.17 -7.11 6.35
CA ILE A 317 8.95 -6.04 7.32
C ILE A 317 9.81 -4.82 6.98
N ILE A 318 9.17 -3.67 6.74
CA ILE A 318 9.85 -2.39 6.55
C ILE A 318 9.68 -1.55 7.83
N THR A 319 10.71 -0.85 8.29
CA THR A 319 10.63 0.03 9.47
C THR A 319 11.29 1.39 9.17
N ALA A 320 10.97 2.40 9.98
CA ALA A 320 11.54 3.74 9.90
C ALA A 320 12.31 4.07 11.19
N GLU A 321 13.39 4.84 11.08
CA GLU A 321 14.21 5.23 12.24
C GLU A 321 13.44 6.10 13.25
N TYR A 322 12.73 7.13 12.76
CA TYR A 322 11.97 8.06 13.60
C TYR A 322 10.51 7.62 13.74
N ASP A 323 10.33 6.48 14.39
CA ASP A 323 9.03 5.84 14.58
C ASP A 323 8.93 5.21 15.98
N PRO A 324 7.90 5.53 16.79
CA PRO A 324 7.62 4.83 18.03
C PRO A 324 7.48 3.30 17.87
N LEU A 325 7.01 2.82 16.72
CA LEU A 325 6.75 1.40 16.45
C LEU A 325 7.98 0.62 15.97
N GLN A 326 9.12 1.28 15.75
CA GLN A 326 10.31 0.66 15.19
C GLN A 326 10.75 -0.59 15.97
N SER A 327 10.84 -0.50 17.30
CA SER A 327 11.32 -1.61 18.13
C SER A 327 10.36 -2.79 18.12
N GLU A 328 9.04 -2.55 18.11
CA GLU A 328 8.08 -3.67 18.04
C GLU A 328 8.02 -4.32 16.66
N GLY A 329 8.24 -3.57 15.58
CA GLY A 329 8.44 -4.14 14.25
C GLY A 329 9.66 -5.06 14.19
N MET A 330 10.79 -4.66 14.78
CA MET A 330 12.00 -5.50 14.84
C MET A 330 11.85 -6.70 15.78
N MET A 331 11.17 -6.55 16.92
CA MET A 331 10.83 -7.69 17.78
C MET A 331 9.94 -8.71 17.05
N LEU A 332 9.05 -8.25 16.16
CA LEU A 332 8.23 -9.14 15.34
C LEU A 332 9.09 -9.91 14.31
N VAL A 333 10.10 -9.27 13.71
CA VAL A 333 11.09 -9.96 12.84
C VAL A 333 11.74 -11.11 13.58
N ASP A 334 12.23 -10.88 14.79
CA ASP A 334 12.89 -11.91 15.59
C ASP A 334 11.93 -13.05 15.95
N LYS A 335 10.70 -12.72 16.34
CA LYS A 335 9.65 -13.70 16.65
C LYS A 335 9.27 -14.56 15.44
N LEU A 336 9.16 -13.97 14.26
CA LEU A 336 8.86 -14.68 13.02
C LEU A 336 10.01 -15.63 12.64
N LYS A 337 11.26 -15.16 12.70
CA LYS A 337 12.45 -16.00 12.47
C LYS A 337 12.52 -17.16 13.46
N ALA A 338 12.28 -16.91 14.75
CA ALA A 338 12.24 -17.94 15.78
C ALA A 338 11.12 -18.97 15.55
N ALA A 339 10.01 -18.56 14.91
CA ALA A 339 8.92 -19.45 14.52
C ALA A 339 9.18 -20.23 13.21
N GLY A 340 10.35 -20.06 12.60
CA GLY A 340 10.75 -20.72 11.34
C GLY A 340 10.15 -20.10 10.08
N VAL A 341 9.66 -18.85 10.17
CA VAL A 341 9.13 -18.11 9.02
C VAL A 341 10.28 -17.49 8.23
N GLN A 342 10.20 -17.52 6.90
CA GLN A 342 11.13 -16.76 6.05
C GLN A 342 10.80 -15.26 6.18
N VAL A 343 11.74 -14.47 6.68
CA VAL A 343 11.55 -13.04 6.91
C VAL A 343 12.67 -12.25 6.25
N ASP A 344 12.27 -11.33 5.39
CA ASP A 344 13.12 -10.24 4.90
C ASP A 344 12.73 -8.95 5.65
N SER A 345 13.71 -8.13 6.02
CA SER A 345 13.42 -6.90 6.77
C SER A 345 14.41 -5.79 6.48
N LYS A 346 13.95 -4.54 6.41
CA LYS A 346 14.81 -3.37 6.22
C LYS A 346 14.32 -2.17 7.04
N ASN A 347 15.23 -1.56 7.79
CA ASN A 347 15.04 -0.25 8.41
C ASN A 347 15.51 0.84 7.44
N TYR A 348 14.76 1.93 7.35
CA TYR A 348 15.14 3.13 6.61
C TYR A 348 15.50 4.25 7.57
N ASP A 349 16.74 4.73 7.45
CA ASP A 349 17.31 5.76 8.30
C ASP A 349 16.92 7.15 7.82
N GLY A 350 16.71 8.08 8.74
CA GLY A 350 16.38 9.47 8.42
C GLY A 350 14.96 9.72 7.92
N VAL A 351 14.07 8.71 7.99
CA VAL A 351 12.64 8.82 7.67
C VAL A 351 11.75 8.58 8.90
N THR A 352 10.49 9.01 8.80
CA THR A 352 9.50 8.93 9.89
C THR A 352 8.47 7.83 9.67
N HIS A 353 7.62 7.57 10.66
CA HIS A 353 6.36 6.86 10.42
C HIS A 353 5.56 7.54 9.28
N GLU A 354 4.76 6.77 8.53
CA GLU A 354 4.00 7.19 7.33
C GLU A 354 4.83 7.53 6.08
N PHE A 355 6.15 7.25 6.04
CA PHE A 355 6.98 7.66 4.90
C PHE A 355 6.72 6.90 3.59
N PHE A 356 6.14 5.70 3.63
CA PHE A 356 6.22 4.74 2.52
C PHE A 356 5.60 5.26 1.22
N GLY A 357 4.41 5.87 1.28
CA GLY A 357 3.71 6.42 0.11
C GLY A 357 4.27 7.74 -0.43
N MET A 358 5.43 8.19 0.06
CA MET A 358 6.04 9.48 -0.29
C MET A 358 7.09 9.38 -1.40
N GLY A 359 7.16 8.27 -2.15
CA GLY A 359 8.23 8.01 -3.12
C GLY A 359 8.37 9.08 -4.22
N ALA A 360 7.33 9.88 -4.48
CA ALA A 360 7.40 11.00 -5.40
C ALA A 360 8.34 12.13 -4.94
N LEU A 361 8.58 12.27 -3.64
CA LEU A 361 9.44 13.32 -3.06
C LEU A 361 10.61 12.78 -2.25
N VAL A 362 10.38 11.73 -1.46
CA VAL A 362 11.37 11.23 -0.48
C VAL A 362 12.12 10.04 -1.11
N PRO A 363 13.43 10.16 -1.41
CA PRO A 363 14.19 9.08 -2.06
C PRO A 363 14.14 7.76 -1.28
N GLU A 364 14.24 7.82 0.04
CA GLU A 364 14.18 6.65 0.90
C GLU A 364 12.80 5.96 0.86
N ALA A 365 11.72 6.71 0.63
CA ALA A 365 10.38 6.16 0.41
C ALA A 365 10.32 5.41 -0.92
N MET A 366 10.84 5.99 -2.00
CA MET A 366 10.94 5.32 -3.31
C MET A 366 11.77 4.03 -3.21
N GLU A 367 12.89 4.06 -2.48
CA GLU A 367 13.69 2.85 -2.23
C GLU A 367 12.91 1.78 -1.45
N ALA A 368 12.12 2.18 -0.44
CA ALA A 368 11.25 1.30 0.31
C ALA A 368 10.14 0.69 -0.54
N GLU A 369 9.50 1.49 -1.38
CA GLU A 369 8.51 1.05 -2.35
C GLU A 369 9.12 0.03 -3.33
N MET A 370 10.30 0.30 -3.90
CA MET A 370 10.93 -0.62 -4.85
C MET A 370 11.38 -1.92 -4.18
N TYR A 371 11.90 -1.84 -2.95
CA TYR A 371 12.20 -3.03 -2.16
C TYR A 371 10.94 -3.88 -1.91
N ALA A 372 9.83 -3.26 -1.53
CA ALA A 372 8.55 -3.95 -1.38
C ALA A 372 8.07 -4.58 -2.70
N VAL A 373 8.19 -3.86 -3.82
CA VAL A 373 7.85 -4.35 -5.16
C VAL A 373 8.65 -5.60 -5.50
N ASP A 374 9.96 -5.59 -5.29
CA ASP A 374 10.84 -6.73 -5.60
C ASP A 374 10.49 -7.96 -4.76
N GLN A 375 10.23 -7.76 -3.46
CA GLN A 375 9.80 -8.82 -2.56
C GLN A 375 8.45 -9.43 -2.98
N LEU A 376 7.49 -8.58 -3.36
CA LEU A 376 6.19 -9.02 -3.85
C LEU A 376 6.30 -9.75 -5.19
N LYS A 377 7.10 -9.26 -6.15
CA LYS A 377 7.34 -9.94 -7.43
C LYS A 377 7.93 -11.33 -7.23
N LYS A 378 8.98 -11.43 -6.40
CA LYS A 378 9.61 -12.70 -6.05
C LYS A 378 8.60 -13.70 -5.49
N ALA A 379 7.74 -13.28 -4.58
CA ALA A 379 6.76 -14.16 -3.96
C ALA A 379 5.56 -14.49 -4.86
N LEU A 380 5.23 -13.61 -5.81
CA LEU A 380 4.13 -13.77 -6.76
C LEU A 380 4.58 -14.31 -8.13
N GLY A 381 5.84 -14.73 -8.27
CA GLY A 381 6.37 -15.36 -9.48
C GLY A 381 6.37 -14.44 -10.70
N LYS A 382 6.65 -13.14 -10.49
CA LYS A 382 6.69 -12.10 -11.53
C LYS A 382 8.09 -11.74 -11.97
#